data_AF-A0A9P4IKH4-F1
#
_entry.id   AF-A0A9P4IKH4-F1
#
_cell.length_a   1.000
_cell.length_b   1.000
_cell.length_c   1.000
_cell.angle_alpha   90.00
_cell.angle_beta   90.00
_cell.angle_gamma   90.00
#
_symmetry.space_group_name_H-M   'P 1'
#
loop_
_entity.id
_entity.type
_entity.pdbx_description
1 polymer ?
#
loop_
_entity_poly.entity_id
_entity_poly.type
_entity_poly.pdbx_seq_one_letter_code
_entity_poly.pdbx_strand_id
1 'polypeptide(L)'
;MRLAGKDIDYNDPDLEQSIAKAIKLADQHGLIDLADLPEPWKINHSILRGYRFTNTKRDTAMSFFHLSNESFNIWSHALGVILVILFSIFLFPQASFQGQRGAVDVYVAGLYISAAAVCLLCSVVWHTAKSTADLKSMSAFASVDMMGISLIVTASMVVTQYAAFYTQPFWQCVYMIPSLLGGLIGLVLPWTSLFRRHDLALIKIDTSRLPVTRRWIRVLFFGMLCLQGFVLPSIHMMCAEGLSAAAEFYRPLMRIFTPIAIGAAIYAARFPESQLPGWFDYLGGSHNLWHVAVLIGVLRGFGAIAEMYALAWRRS
;
A
#
# COMPACT_ATOMS: atom_id res chain seq x y z
N MET A 1 -1.26 25.92 -6.41
CA MET A 1 -1.71 25.44 -7.74
C MET A 1 -3.00 24.67 -7.56
N ARG A 2 -4.15 25.28 -7.85
CA ARG A 2 -5.46 24.60 -7.84
C ARG A 2 -5.50 23.62 -8.99
N LEU A 3 -5.16 22.36 -8.73
CA LEU A 3 -5.45 21.29 -9.68
C LEU A 3 -6.87 20.77 -9.39
N ALA A 4 -7.86 21.60 -9.73
CA ALA A 4 -9.06 21.04 -10.31
C ALA A 4 -8.61 20.45 -11.65
N GLY A 5 -8.13 19.21 -11.63
CA GLY A 5 -7.98 18.48 -12.88
C GLY A 5 -9.34 18.52 -13.56
N LYS A 6 -9.41 19.09 -14.76
CA LYS A 6 -10.60 19.01 -15.60
C LYS A 6 -11.09 17.56 -15.54
N ASP A 7 -12.37 17.35 -15.24
CA ASP A 7 -12.97 16.03 -15.36
C ASP A 7 -12.67 15.53 -16.78
N ILE A 8 -12.20 14.29 -16.91
CA ILE A 8 -11.90 13.73 -18.22
C ILE A 8 -13.24 13.47 -18.90
N ASP A 9 -13.48 14.12 -20.03
CA ASP A 9 -14.60 13.76 -20.87
C ASP A 9 -14.25 12.45 -21.57
N TYR A 10 -14.91 11.37 -21.14
CA TYR A 10 -14.73 10.04 -21.71
C TYR A 10 -15.20 9.95 -23.16
N ASN A 11 -16.03 10.90 -23.59
CA ASN A 11 -16.50 11.01 -24.96
C ASN A 11 -15.70 12.06 -25.74
N ASP A 12 -14.58 12.54 -25.19
CA ASP A 12 -13.64 13.39 -25.92
C ASP A 12 -13.07 12.61 -27.11
N PRO A 13 -13.39 12.99 -28.36
CA PRO A 13 -12.92 12.29 -29.55
C PRO A 13 -11.39 12.22 -29.63
N ASP A 14 -10.70 13.24 -29.11
CA ASP A 14 -9.24 13.28 -29.11
C ASP A 14 -8.65 12.22 -28.18
N LEU A 15 -9.29 11.98 -27.03
CA LEU A 15 -8.89 10.93 -26.09
C LEU A 15 -9.14 9.55 -26.70
N GLU A 16 -10.32 9.31 -27.26
CA GLU A 16 -10.64 8.04 -27.91
C GLU A 16 -9.67 7.71 -29.04
N GLN A 17 -9.35 8.70 -29.89
CA GLN A 17 -8.36 8.55 -30.95
C GLN A 17 -6.97 8.22 -30.41
N SER A 18 -6.54 8.87 -29.32
CA SER A 18 -5.24 8.62 -28.70
C SER A 18 -5.14 7.21 -28.10
N ILE A 19 -6.21 6.70 -27.48
CA ILE A 19 -6.29 5.32 -26.96
C ILE A 19 -6.20 4.33 -28.11
N ALA A 20 -6.99 4.52 -29.18
CA ALA A 20 -6.97 3.65 -30.34
C ALA A 20 -5.59 3.61 -31.02
N LYS A 21 -4.91 4.76 -31.11
CA LYS A 21 -3.53 4.85 -31.60
C LYS A 21 -2.56 4.07 -30.72
N ALA A 22 -2.63 4.23 -29.40
CA ALA A 22 -1.75 3.54 -28.46
C ALA A 22 -1.93 2.02 -28.50
N ILE A 23 -3.17 1.54 -28.60
CA ILE A 23 -3.47 0.10 -28.79
C ILE A 23 -2.79 -0.41 -30.06
N LYS A 24 -2.99 0.29 -31.19
CA LYS A 24 -2.40 -0.12 -32.46
C LYS A 24 -0.87 -0.18 -32.41
N LEU A 25 -0.24 0.79 -31.76
CA LEU A 25 1.22 0.82 -31.59
C LEU A 25 1.71 -0.34 -30.72
N ALA A 26 1.02 -0.64 -29.61
CA ALA A 26 1.35 -1.76 -28.74
C ALA A 26 1.16 -3.11 -29.45
N ASP A 27 0.13 -3.26 -30.28
CA ASP A 27 -0.08 -4.48 -31.09
C ASP A 27 1.05 -4.68 -32.13
N GLN A 28 1.61 -3.59 -32.66
CA GLN A 28 2.67 -3.63 -33.68
C GLN A 28 4.08 -3.80 -33.10
N HIS A 29 4.37 -3.15 -31.97
CA HIS A 29 5.72 -3.02 -31.42
C HIS A 29 5.89 -3.69 -30.05
N GLY A 30 4.81 -4.13 -29.41
CA GLY A 30 4.79 -4.66 -28.05
C GLY A 30 4.80 -3.55 -27.01
N LEU A 31 6.00 -3.10 -26.63
CA LEU A 31 6.16 -2.01 -25.66
C LEU A 31 6.15 -0.65 -26.38
N ILE A 32 5.50 0.33 -25.79
CA ILE A 32 5.44 1.71 -26.29
C ILE A 32 6.14 2.68 -25.33
N ASP A 33 6.40 3.89 -25.82
CA ASP A 33 7.04 4.94 -25.04
C ASP A 33 6.00 5.87 -24.39
N LEU A 34 6.45 6.65 -23.41
CA LEU A 34 5.62 7.63 -22.71
C LEU A 34 4.92 8.62 -23.67
N ALA A 35 5.60 8.96 -24.78
CA ALA A 35 5.07 9.87 -25.78
C ALA A 35 3.83 9.32 -26.50
N ASP A 36 3.70 8.01 -26.59
CA ASP A 36 2.61 7.32 -27.28
C ASP A 36 1.40 7.07 -26.38
N LEU A 37 1.57 7.20 -25.06
CA LEU A 37 0.48 6.99 -24.11
C LEU A 37 -0.57 8.10 -24.17
N PRO A 38 -1.86 7.77 -23.98
CA PRO A 38 -2.88 8.76 -23.71
C PRO A 38 -2.61 9.48 -22.38
N GLU A 39 -3.01 10.74 -22.28
CA GLU A 39 -2.64 11.61 -21.15
C GLU A 39 -3.01 11.04 -19.76
N PRO A 40 -4.17 10.38 -19.54
CA PRO A 40 -4.50 9.82 -18.23
C PRO A 40 -3.55 8.71 -17.75
N TRP A 41 -2.79 8.07 -18.64
CA TRP A 41 -1.85 6.99 -18.32
C TRP A 41 -0.42 7.49 -18.07
N LYS A 42 -0.12 8.77 -18.35
CA LYS A 42 1.21 9.38 -18.10
C LYS A 42 1.40 9.75 -16.63
N ILE A 43 1.54 8.75 -15.76
CA ILE A 43 1.63 8.95 -14.30
C ILE A 43 2.98 9.56 -13.86
N ASN A 44 4.07 9.15 -14.51
CA ASN A 44 5.42 9.60 -14.21
C ASN A 44 6.16 9.97 -15.51
N HIS A 45 6.43 11.26 -15.71
CA HIS A 45 7.08 11.77 -16.92
C HIS A 45 8.58 11.50 -16.99
N SER A 46 9.18 10.98 -15.91
CA SER A 46 10.59 10.60 -15.86
C SER A 46 10.86 9.18 -16.35
N ILE A 47 9.81 8.36 -16.48
CA ILE A 47 9.89 7.01 -17.04
C ILE A 47 9.48 7.13 -18.50
N LEU A 48 10.40 6.83 -19.41
CA LEU A 48 10.23 7.17 -20.83
C LEU A 48 9.83 5.99 -21.69
N ARG A 49 10.21 4.77 -21.31
CA ARG A 49 10.07 3.56 -22.14
C ARG A 49 9.43 2.40 -21.39
N GLY A 50 9.09 1.36 -22.15
CA GLY A 50 8.75 0.04 -21.61
C GLY A 50 7.30 -0.11 -21.16
N TYR A 51 6.40 0.74 -21.66
CA TYR A 51 4.99 0.69 -21.30
C TYR A 51 4.25 -0.39 -22.05
N ARG A 52 3.42 -1.14 -21.33
CA ARG A 52 2.44 -2.07 -21.89
C ARG A 52 1.12 -1.31 -22.06
N PHE A 53 0.41 -1.57 -23.16
CA PHE A 53 -0.93 -1.04 -23.39
C PHE A 53 -1.82 -2.11 -24.01
N THR A 54 -2.85 -2.55 -23.29
CA THR A 54 -3.62 -3.77 -23.61
C THR A 54 -5.11 -3.46 -23.76
N ASN A 55 -5.73 -3.98 -24.82
CA ASN A 55 -7.15 -3.78 -25.09
C ASN A 55 -8.03 -4.81 -24.37
N THR A 56 -7.60 -6.08 -24.31
CA THR A 56 -8.42 -7.15 -23.70
C THR A 56 -8.01 -7.45 -22.26
N LYS A 57 -8.96 -7.95 -21.46
CA LYS A 57 -8.71 -8.41 -20.08
C LYS A 57 -7.71 -9.57 -20.04
N ARG A 58 -7.76 -10.46 -21.05
CA ARG A 58 -6.85 -11.59 -21.17
C ARG A 58 -5.42 -11.11 -21.38
N ASP A 59 -5.20 -10.19 -22.32
CA ASP A 59 -3.86 -9.68 -22.62
C ASP A 59 -3.31 -8.89 -21.43
N THR A 60 -4.18 -8.14 -20.75
CA THR A 60 -3.84 -7.48 -19.47
C THR A 60 -3.38 -8.49 -18.42
N ALA A 61 -4.05 -9.63 -18.25
CA ALA A 61 -3.62 -10.66 -17.31
C ALA A 61 -2.31 -11.34 -17.74
N MET A 62 -2.20 -11.71 -19.03
CA MET A 62 -0.99 -12.34 -19.57
C MET A 62 0.23 -11.41 -19.52
N SER A 63 0.02 -10.10 -19.53
CA SER A 63 1.06 -9.09 -19.41
C SER A 63 1.92 -9.23 -18.15
N PHE A 64 1.43 -9.93 -17.12
CA PHE A 64 2.18 -10.33 -15.93
C PHE A 64 3.50 -11.05 -16.28
N PHE A 65 3.48 -11.89 -17.32
CA PHE A 65 4.63 -12.69 -17.75
C PHE A 65 5.57 -11.94 -18.71
N HIS A 66 5.21 -10.73 -19.14
CA HIS A 66 6.00 -9.97 -20.11
C HIS A 66 6.92 -8.97 -19.41
N LEU A 67 8.12 -8.78 -19.98
CA LEU A 67 9.06 -7.78 -19.50
C LEU A 67 8.56 -6.36 -19.86
N SER A 68 8.61 -5.44 -18.90
CA SER A 68 8.14 -4.07 -19.01
C SER A 68 8.72 -3.21 -17.88
N ASN A 69 8.43 -1.91 -17.92
CA ASN A 69 8.75 -0.98 -16.82
C ASN A 69 8.04 -1.30 -15.49
N GLU A 70 6.99 -2.13 -15.52
CA GLU A 70 6.28 -2.58 -14.32
C GLU A 70 6.76 -3.95 -13.81
N SER A 71 7.63 -4.66 -14.54
CA SER A 71 7.99 -6.04 -14.19
C SER A 71 8.64 -6.13 -12.81
N PHE A 72 9.54 -5.22 -12.44
CA PHE A 72 10.09 -5.22 -11.08
C PHE A 72 9.01 -5.01 -10.02
N ASN A 73 8.06 -4.09 -10.24
CA ASN A 73 6.99 -3.80 -9.29
C ASN A 73 6.09 -5.02 -9.08
N ILE A 74 5.74 -5.72 -10.17
CA ILE A 74 4.97 -6.96 -10.15
C ILE A 74 5.74 -8.06 -9.41
N TRP A 75 6.95 -8.38 -9.86
CA TRP A 75 7.68 -9.55 -9.37
C TRP A 75 8.23 -9.38 -7.94
N SER A 76 8.58 -8.16 -7.53
CA SER A 76 8.99 -7.88 -6.14
C SER A 76 7.89 -8.22 -5.14
N HIS A 77 6.64 -7.82 -5.41
CA HIS A 77 5.51 -8.14 -4.54
C HIS A 77 4.97 -9.55 -4.76
N ALA A 78 5.03 -10.13 -5.97
CA ALA A 78 4.65 -11.53 -6.20
C ALA A 78 5.57 -12.49 -5.44
N LEU A 79 6.89 -12.24 -5.47
CA LEU A 79 7.84 -12.96 -4.64
C LEU A 79 7.55 -12.73 -3.15
N GLY A 80 7.20 -11.49 -2.78
CA GLY A 80 6.75 -11.16 -1.43
C GLY A 80 5.58 -12.03 -0.96
N VAL A 81 4.54 -12.21 -1.78
CA VAL A 81 3.40 -13.11 -1.46
C VAL A 81 3.89 -14.53 -1.20
N ILE A 82 4.77 -15.07 -2.05
CA ILE A 82 5.36 -16.40 -1.86
C ILE A 82 6.10 -16.47 -0.52
N LEU A 83 6.95 -15.48 -0.22
CA LEU A 83 7.70 -15.43 1.04
C LEU A 83 6.77 -15.36 2.26
N VAL A 84 5.69 -14.59 2.20
CA VAL A 84 4.68 -14.52 3.27
C VAL A 84 4.01 -15.87 3.47
N ILE A 85 3.61 -16.56 2.39
CA ILE A 85 3.00 -17.91 2.47
C ILE A 85 3.98 -18.91 3.07
N LEU A 86 5.24 -18.94 2.61
CA LEU A 86 6.27 -19.83 3.14
C LEU A 86 6.51 -19.54 4.64
N PHE A 87 6.59 -18.27 5.03
CA PHE A 87 6.71 -17.89 6.44
C PHE A 87 5.51 -18.40 7.26
N SER A 88 4.30 -18.25 6.72
CA SER A 88 3.05 -18.68 7.36
C SER A 88 2.98 -20.19 7.58
N ILE A 89 3.52 -20.98 6.66
CA ILE A 89 3.49 -22.46 6.74
C ILE A 89 4.64 -22.99 7.61
N PHE A 90 5.85 -22.47 7.44
CA PHE A 90 7.05 -23.08 8.00
C PHE A 90 7.52 -22.44 9.31
N LEU A 91 7.25 -21.16 9.53
CA LEU A 91 7.81 -20.41 10.66
C LEU A 91 6.74 -20.00 11.67
N PHE A 92 5.54 -19.68 11.21
CA PHE A 92 4.42 -19.32 12.09
C PHE A 92 3.96 -20.46 13.02
N PRO A 93 3.87 -21.73 12.59
CA PRO A 93 3.48 -22.84 13.49
C PRO A 93 4.59 -23.25 14.47
N GLN A 94 5.85 -22.95 14.15
CA GLN A 94 7.01 -23.27 14.99
C GLN A 94 7.22 -22.24 16.10
N ALA A 95 6.74 -21.00 15.91
CA ALA A 95 6.53 -20.07 17.00
C ALA A 95 5.40 -20.62 17.86
N SER A 96 5.77 -21.38 18.89
CA SER A 96 4.83 -21.86 19.88
C SER A 96 4.24 -20.62 20.57
N PHE A 97 3.08 -20.15 20.11
CA PHE A 97 2.31 -19.10 20.79
C PHE A 97 1.80 -19.69 22.11
N GLN A 98 2.71 -19.86 23.08
CA GLN A 98 2.45 -20.37 24.44
C GLN A 98 1.87 -19.29 25.35
N GLY A 99 1.35 -18.20 24.77
CA GLY A 99 0.71 -17.14 25.51
C GLY A 99 -0.50 -17.64 26.28
N GLN A 100 -0.82 -16.93 27.37
CA GLN A 100 -1.95 -17.27 28.24
C GLN A 100 -3.30 -17.36 27.51
N ARG A 101 -3.45 -16.70 26.35
CA ARG A 101 -4.69 -16.67 25.55
C ARG A 101 -4.71 -17.64 24.36
N GLY A 102 -3.65 -18.45 24.18
CA GLY A 102 -3.58 -19.57 23.24
C GLY A 102 -4.02 -19.23 21.82
N ALA A 103 -5.18 -19.73 21.39
CA ALA A 103 -5.69 -19.57 20.03
C ALA A 103 -5.96 -18.11 19.63
N VAL A 104 -6.27 -17.22 20.57
CA VAL A 104 -6.51 -15.80 20.27
C VAL A 104 -5.22 -15.12 19.81
N ASP A 105 -4.09 -15.45 20.42
CA ASP A 105 -2.77 -14.90 20.05
C ASP A 105 -2.41 -15.29 18.62
N VAL A 106 -2.67 -16.56 18.26
CA VAL A 106 -2.48 -17.08 16.90
C VAL A 106 -3.40 -16.35 15.91
N TYR A 107 -4.67 -16.17 16.25
CA TYR A 107 -5.62 -15.49 15.38
C TYR A 107 -5.22 -14.03 15.13
N VAL A 108 -4.89 -13.29 16.19
CA VAL A 108 -4.51 -11.87 16.08
C VAL A 108 -3.21 -11.72 15.30
N ALA A 109 -2.20 -12.55 15.56
CA ALA A 109 -0.97 -12.54 14.76
C ALA A 109 -1.25 -12.91 13.29
N GLY A 110 -2.14 -13.87 13.04
CA GLY A 110 -2.59 -14.28 11.70
C GLY A 110 -3.30 -13.16 10.91
N LEU A 111 -3.92 -12.18 11.58
CA LEU A 111 -4.50 -11.01 10.92
C LEU A 111 -3.44 -10.20 10.17
N TYR A 112 -2.27 -9.98 10.78
CA TYR A 112 -1.17 -9.27 10.13
C TYR A 112 -0.67 -10.02 8.89
N ILE A 113 -0.45 -11.33 9.04
CA ILE A 113 0.03 -12.20 7.96
C ILE A 113 -0.93 -12.16 6.77
N SER A 114 -2.22 -12.34 7.05
CA SER A 114 -3.28 -12.34 6.05
C SER A 114 -3.38 -10.98 5.36
N ALA A 115 -3.36 -9.89 6.14
CA ALA A 115 -3.41 -8.53 5.61
C ALA A 115 -2.17 -8.19 4.77
N ALA A 116 -0.98 -8.68 5.15
CA ALA A 116 0.24 -8.50 4.39
C ALA A 116 0.17 -9.24 3.04
N ALA A 117 -0.27 -10.50 3.03
CA ALA A 117 -0.47 -11.26 1.80
C ALA A 117 -1.47 -10.58 0.85
N VAL A 118 -2.62 -10.16 1.39
CA VAL A 118 -3.65 -9.44 0.61
C VAL A 118 -3.11 -8.12 0.07
N CYS A 119 -2.40 -7.33 0.88
CA CYS A 119 -1.82 -6.06 0.43
C CYS A 119 -0.85 -6.26 -0.75
N LEU A 120 0.07 -7.23 -0.64
CA LEU A 120 1.03 -7.51 -1.71
C LEU A 120 0.32 -8.04 -2.96
N LEU A 121 -0.70 -8.90 -2.81
CA LEU A 121 -1.49 -9.40 -3.93
C LEU A 121 -2.27 -8.29 -4.64
N CYS A 122 -2.93 -7.40 -3.89
CA CYS A 122 -3.61 -6.23 -4.45
C CYS A 122 -2.66 -5.36 -5.28
N SER A 123 -1.42 -5.20 -4.82
CA SER A 123 -0.38 -4.47 -5.54
C SER A 123 0.05 -5.18 -6.83
N VAL A 124 0.27 -6.50 -6.79
CA VAL A 124 0.56 -7.30 -8.00
C VAL A 124 -0.55 -7.15 -9.04
N VAL A 125 -1.80 -7.26 -8.61
CA VAL A 125 -2.97 -7.11 -9.48
C VAL A 125 -3.02 -5.70 -10.08
N TRP A 126 -2.79 -4.66 -9.28
CA TRP A 126 -2.76 -3.28 -9.77
C TRP A 126 -1.67 -3.05 -10.82
N HIS A 127 -0.43 -3.43 -10.54
CA HIS A 127 0.68 -3.24 -11.46
C HIS A 127 0.54 -4.08 -12.75
N THR A 128 -0.16 -5.21 -12.67
CA THR A 128 -0.55 -5.99 -13.84
C THR A 128 -1.65 -5.27 -14.63
N ALA A 129 -2.71 -4.83 -13.95
CA ALA A 129 -3.87 -4.19 -14.57
C ALA A 129 -3.60 -2.77 -15.08
N LYS A 130 -2.50 -2.13 -14.67
CA LYS A 130 -2.10 -0.79 -15.09
C LYS A 130 -1.92 -0.64 -16.61
N SER A 131 -1.72 -1.73 -17.34
CA SER A 131 -1.59 -1.71 -18.80
C SER A 131 -2.93 -1.58 -19.54
N THR A 132 -4.08 -1.76 -18.87
CA THR A 132 -5.38 -1.78 -19.56
C THR A 132 -5.72 -0.42 -20.18
N ALA A 133 -6.27 -0.45 -21.40
CA ALA A 133 -6.82 0.71 -22.08
C ALA A 133 -8.15 1.20 -21.48
N ASP A 134 -8.81 0.39 -20.64
CA ASP A 134 -10.02 0.82 -19.90
C ASP A 134 -9.65 1.57 -18.62
N LEU A 135 -9.74 2.90 -18.68
CA LEU A 135 -9.44 3.80 -17.57
C LEU A 135 -10.28 3.51 -16.30
N LYS A 136 -11.52 3.04 -16.44
CA LYS A 136 -12.37 2.71 -15.28
C LYS A 136 -11.84 1.48 -14.56
N SER A 137 -11.52 0.43 -15.31
CA SER A 137 -10.86 -0.76 -14.77
C SER A 137 -9.52 -0.43 -14.14
N MET A 138 -8.65 0.32 -14.85
CA MET A 138 -7.37 0.77 -14.30
C MET A 138 -7.58 1.49 -12.96
N SER A 139 -8.50 2.46 -12.94
CA SER A 139 -8.80 3.20 -11.71
C SER A 139 -9.29 2.27 -10.60
N ALA A 140 -10.22 1.35 -10.86
CA ALA A 140 -10.73 0.41 -9.87
C ALA A 140 -9.60 -0.41 -9.22
N PHE A 141 -8.68 -0.96 -10.02
CA PHE A 141 -7.53 -1.71 -9.50
C PHE A 141 -6.57 -0.84 -8.67
N ALA A 142 -6.37 0.42 -9.05
CA ALA A 142 -5.58 1.36 -8.23
C ALA A 142 -6.19 1.57 -6.84
N SER A 143 -7.53 1.53 -6.72
CA SER A 143 -8.17 1.63 -5.41
C SER A 143 -8.14 0.36 -4.60
N VAL A 144 -8.19 -0.80 -5.26
CA VAL A 144 -7.97 -2.09 -4.59
C VAL A 144 -6.56 -2.14 -3.98
N ASP A 145 -5.53 -1.65 -4.68
CA ASP A 145 -4.18 -1.51 -4.12
C ASP A 145 -4.15 -0.61 -2.89
N MET A 146 -4.79 0.57 -2.95
CA MET A 146 -4.91 1.46 -1.80
C MET A 146 -5.68 0.83 -0.62
N MET A 147 -6.69 -0.01 -0.88
CA MET A 147 -7.37 -0.78 0.18
C MET A 147 -6.41 -1.77 0.84
N GLY A 148 -5.54 -2.42 0.07
CA GLY A 148 -4.50 -3.30 0.58
C GLY A 148 -3.60 -2.59 1.61
N ILE A 149 -3.20 -1.36 1.31
CA ILE A 149 -2.42 -0.51 2.25
C ILE A 149 -3.22 -0.23 3.53
N SER A 150 -4.50 0.13 3.42
CA SER A 150 -5.37 0.32 4.59
C SER A 150 -5.48 -0.95 5.44
N LEU A 151 -5.62 -2.12 4.84
CA LEU A 151 -5.70 -3.40 5.54
C LEU A 151 -4.43 -3.71 6.34
N ILE A 152 -3.26 -3.65 5.69
CA ILE A 152 -2.00 -4.00 6.38
C ILE A 152 -1.67 -2.99 7.48
N VAL A 153 -1.94 -1.69 7.27
CA VAL A 153 -1.72 -0.67 8.31
C VAL A 153 -2.64 -0.93 9.50
N THR A 154 -3.94 -1.14 9.28
CA THR A 154 -4.90 -1.42 10.36
C THR A 154 -4.55 -2.70 11.11
N ALA A 155 -4.22 -3.79 10.40
CA ALA A 155 -3.80 -5.03 11.04
C ALA A 155 -2.54 -4.81 11.89
N SER A 156 -1.55 -4.07 11.37
CA SER A 156 -0.33 -3.73 12.12
C SER A 156 -0.63 -2.96 13.42
N MET A 157 -1.55 -1.99 13.37
CA MET A 157 -1.97 -1.25 14.57
C MET A 157 -2.69 -2.15 15.57
N VAL A 158 -3.63 -2.97 15.09
CA VAL A 158 -4.41 -3.90 15.93
C VAL A 158 -3.50 -4.89 16.64
N VAL A 159 -2.58 -5.54 15.93
CA VAL A 159 -1.64 -6.51 16.52
C VAL A 159 -0.71 -5.84 17.54
N THR A 160 -0.24 -4.63 17.22
CA THR A 160 0.61 -3.82 18.11
C THR A 160 -0.12 -3.45 19.40
N GLN A 161 -1.35 -2.93 19.31
CA GLN A 161 -2.15 -2.51 20.46
C GLN A 161 -2.60 -3.69 21.30
N TYR A 162 -2.92 -4.80 20.64
CA TYR A 162 -3.23 -6.06 21.30
C TYR A 162 -2.08 -6.48 22.23
N ALA A 163 -0.86 -6.49 21.72
CA ALA A 163 0.33 -6.81 22.50
C ALA A 163 0.66 -5.73 23.55
N ALA A 164 0.48 -4.45 23.24
CA ALA A 164 0.81 -3.34 24.12
C ALA A 164 0.00 -3.37 25.43
N PHE A 165 -1.30 -3.65 25.31
CA PHE A 165 -2.26 -3.66 26.41
C PHE A 165 -2.77 -5.08 26.69
N TYR A 166 -1.92 -6.09 26.53
CA TYR A 166 -2.29 -7.50 26.60
C TYR A 166 -3.03 -7.86 27.90
N THR A 167 -2.57 -7.37 29.06
CA THR A 167 -3.18 -7.59 30.37
C THR A 167 -4.29 -6.60 30.74
N GLN A 168 -4.57 -5.62 29.87
CA GLN A 168 -5.47 -4.49 30.17
C GLN A 168 -6.60 -4.41 29.12
N PRO A 169 -7.66 -5.24 29.22
CA PRO A 169 -8.69 -5.37 28.19
C PRO A 169 -9.43 -4.06 27.88
N PHE A 170 -9.64 -3.21 28.89
CA PHE A 170 -10.27 -1.91 28.70
C PHE A 170 -9.48 -1.04 27.72
N TRP A 171 -8.17 -0.86 27.97
CA TRP A 171 -7.31 -0.04 27.12
C TRP A 171 -7.06 -0.66 25.76
N GLN A 172 -6.97 -2.00 25.70
CA GLN A 172 -6.92 -2.73 24.44
C GLN A 172 -8.11 -2.35 23.54
N CYS A 173 -9.34 -2.35 24.06
CA CYS A 173 -10.54 -1.92 23.32
C CYS A 173 -10.51 -0.43 22.94
N VAL A 174 -10.12 0.45 23.86
CA VAL A 174 -10.05 1.91 23.63
C VAL A 174 -9.18 2.26 22.43
N TYR A 175 -8.08 1.53 22.19
CA TYR A 175 -7.20 1.78 21.05
C TYR A 175 -7.55 0.95 19.81
N MET A 176 -7.96 -0.31 19.97
CA MET A 176 -8.26 -1.18 18.83
C MET A 176 -9.53 -0.80 18.09
N ILE A 177 -10.60 -0.40 18.79
CA ILE A 177 -11.88 -0.06 18.15
C ILE A 177 -11.71 1.12 17.17
N PRO A 178 -11.10 2.25 17.55
CA PRO A 178 -10.89 3.34 16.60
C PRO A 178 -9.95 2.96 15.44
N SER A 179 -8.94 2.10 15.66
CA SER A 179 -8.07 1.61 14.58
C SER A 179 -8.84 0.75 13.58
N LEU A 180 -9.74 -0.11 14.04
CA LEU A 180 -10.62 -0.92 13.20
C LEU A 180 -11.60 -0.04 12.42
N LEU A 181 -12.24 0.94 13.07
CA LEU A 181 -13.13 1.89 12.41
C LEU A 181 -12.39 2.73 11.36
N GLY A 182 -11.19 3.20 11.69
CA GLY A 182 -10.29 3.88 10.76
C GLY A 182 -9.94 3.00 9.56
N GLY A 183 -9.66 1.72 9.80
CA GLY A 183 -9.44 0.73 8.74
C GLY A 183 -10.63 0.55 7.82
N LEU A 184 -11.84 0.39 8.38
CA LEU A 184 -13.09 0.29 7.59
C LEU A 184 -13.31 1.54 6.73
N ILE A 185 -13.08 2.73 7.29
CA ILE A 185 -13.09 3.99 6.53
C ILE A 185 -12.04 3.94 5.40
N GLY A 186 -10.84 3.44 5.69
CA GLY A 186 -9.76 3.24 4.71
C GLY A 186 -10.07 2.25 3.59
N LEU A 187 -11.04 1.36 3.76
CA LEU A 187 -11.54 0.47 2.70
C LEU A 187 -12.50 1.19 1.75
N VAL A 188 -13.26 2.16 2.26
CA VAL A 188 -14.26 2.91 1.50
C VAL A 188 -13.65 4.12 0.80
N LEU A 189 -12.77 4.86 1.48
CA LEU A 189 -12.21 6.12 0.99
C LEU A 189 -11.61 6.04 -0.43
N PRO A 190 -10.85 4.99 -0.82
CA PRO A 190 -10.34 4.82 -2.18
C PRO A 190 -11.42 4.83 -3.27
N TRP A 191 -12.68 4.55 -2.95
CA TRP A 191 -13.80 4.55 -3.91
C TRP A 191 -14.53 5.89 -3.99
N THR A 192 -14.15 6.84 -3.15
CA THR A 192 -14.79 8.15 -3.03
C THR A 192 -14.03 9.26 -3.79
N SER A 193 -14.73 10.35 -4.10
CA SER A 193 -14.13 11.57 -4.68
C SER A 193 -13.16 12.31 -3.73
N LEU A 194 -13.04 11.88 -2.47
CA LEU A 194 -12.04 12.40 -1.52
C LEU A 194 -10.64 11.90 -1.86
N PHE A 195 -10.50 10.61 -2.19
CA PHE A 195 -9.20 10.03 -2.56
C PHE A 195 -8.98 10.06 -4.06
N ARG A 196 -10.03 10.00 -4.86
CA ARG A 196 -9.97 9.96 -6.34
C ARG A 196 -10.56 11.17 -7.00
N ARG A 197 -10.25 11.32 -8.29
CA ARG A 197 -10.92 12.30 -9.15
C ARG A 197 -12.41 11.97 -9.22
N HIS A 198 -13.22 12.99 -9.46
CA HIS A 198 -14.67 12.93 -9.28
C HIS A 198 -15.36 12.06 -10.36
N ASP A 199 -14.88 12.16 -11.59
CA ASP A 199 -15.21 11.30 -12.73
C ASP A 199 -14.90 9.81 -12.51
N LEU A 200 -13.82 9.52 -11.78
CA LEU A 200 -13.36 8.16 -11.50
C LEU A 200 -13.93 7.56 -10.21
N ALA A 201 -14.55 8.36 -9.35
CA ALA A 201 -15.05 7.87 -8.07
C ALA A 201 -16.38 7.12 -8.23
N LEU A 202 -16.54 6.01 -7.50
CA LEU A 202 -17.84 5.34 -7.40
C LEU A 202 -18.79 6.12 -6.49
N ILE A 203 -18.27 6.68 -5.39
CA ILE A 203 -19.03 7.44 -4.41
C ILE A 203 -18.67 8.92 -4.56
N LYS A 204 -19.65 9.73 -4.95
CA LYS A 204 -19.48 11.16 -5.18
C LYS A 204 -19.81 11.94 -3.92
N ILE A 205 -18.78 12.59 -3.38
CA ILE A 205 -18.87 13.50 -2.25
C ILE A 205 -18.50 14.89 -2.77
N ASP A 206 -19.30 15.91 -2.38
CA ASP A 206 -18.97 17.29 -2.70
C ASP A 206 -17.68 17.68 -1.97
N THR A 207 -16.63 17.91 -2.76
CA THR A 207 -15.30 18.31 -2.28
C THR A 207 -14.97 19.75 -2.65
N SER A 208 -15.91 20.50 -3.22
CA SER A 208 -15.72 21.87 -3.71
C SER A 208 -15.27 22.85 -2.63
N ARG A 209 -15.69 22.61 -1.39
CA ARG A 209 -15.40 23.44 -0.22
C ARG A 209 -14.18 23.00 0.59
N LEU A 210 -13.55 21.86 0.26
CA LEU A 210 -12.36 21.43 1.01
C LEU A 210 -11.13 22.27 0.60
N PRO A 211 -10.42 22.89 1.56
CA PRO A 211 -9.23 23.70 1.26
C PRO A 211 -7.96 22.87 0.98
N VAL A 212 -8.09 21.54 0.92
CA VAL A 212 -6.96 20.60 0.91
C VAL A 212 -7.01 19.73 -0.35
N THR A 213 -5.85 19.45 -0.94
CA THR A 213 -5.80 18.59 -2.14
C THR A 213 -6.03 17.12 -1.77
N ARG A 214 -6.56 16.33 -2.71
CA ARG A 214 -6.80 14.87 -2.52
C ARG A 214 -5.55 14.11 -2.09
N ARG A 215 -4.37 14.51 -2.58
CA ARG A 215 -3.08 13.92 -2.15
C ARG A 215 -2.87 14.13 -0.65
N TRP A 216 -3.09 15.34 -0.17
CA TRP A 216 -2.98 15.67 1.25
C TRP A 216 -4.07 15.00 2.07
N ILE A 217 -5.30 14.85 1.57
CA ILE A 217 -6.35 14.08 2.24
C ILE A 217 -5.87 12.63 2.52
N ARG A 218 -5.22 11.97 1.55
CA ARG A 218 -4.65 10.63 1.75
C ARG A 218 -3.55 10.62 2.81
N VAL A 219 -2.61 11.57 2.74
CA VAL A 219 -1.53 11.71 3.72
C VAL A 219 -2.08 11.94 5.13
N LEU A 220 -3.06 12.82 5.26
CA LEU A 220 -3.71 13.13 6.53
C LEU A 220 -4.44 11.92 7.09
N PHE A 221 -5.17 11.16 6.26
CA PHE A 221 -5.85 9.94 6.70
C PHE A 221 -4.87 8.89 7.24
N PHE A 222 -3.86 8.51 6.46
CA PHE A 222 -2.87 7.52 6.92
C PHE A 222 -2.03 8.06 8.10
N GLY A 223 -1.72 9.35 8.11
CA GLY A 223 -1.05 10.01 9.24
C GLY A 223 -1.89 9.97 10.52
N MET A 224 -3.20 10.21 10.45
CA MET A 224 -4.11 10.09 11.58
C MET A 224 -4.23 8.64 12.06
N LEU A 225 -4.27 7.67 11.15
CA LEU A 225 -4.28 6.26 11.50
C LEU A 225 -2.99 5.84 12.24
N CYS A 226 -1.82 6.35 11.82
CA CYS A 226 -0.56 6.13 12.54
C CYS A 226 -0.50 6.86 13.88
N LEU A 227 -0.95 8.12 13.95
CA LEU A 227 -1.01 8.92 15.18
C LEU A 227 -1.88 8.21 16.23
N GLN A 228 -3.07 7.79 15.84
CA GLN A 228 -3.99 7.05 16.72
C GLN A 228 -3.47 5.65 17.04
N GLY A 229 -2.93 4.96 16.03
CA GLY A 229 -2.58 3.55 16.10
C GLY A 229 -1.30 3.26 16.88
N PHE A 230 -0.34 4.18 16.85
CA PHE A 230 1.00 4.00 17.41
C PHE A 230 1.37 5.09 18.42
N VAL A 231 1.28 6.37 18.04
CA VAL A 231 1.80 7.47 18.87
C VAL A 231 1.03 7.60 20.19
N LEU A 232 -0.31 7.60 20.15
CA LEU A 232 -1.13 7.71 21.37
C LEU A 232 -0.93 6.52 22.33
N PRO A 233 -1.00 5.25 21.89
CA PRO A 233 -0.61 4.09 22.71
C PRO A 233 0.79 4.17 23.31
N SER A 234 1.76 4.68 22.54
CA SER A 234 3.15 4.82 22.99
C SER A 234 3.29 5.86 24.10
N ILE A 235 2.60 7.00 23.97
CA ILE A 235 2.56 8.03 25.01
C ILE A 235 1.86 7.48 26.27
N HIS A 236 0.76 6.74 26.11
CA HIS A 236 0.09 6.10 27.25
C HIS A 236 1.06 5.19 28.00
N MET A 237 1.70 4.24 27.30
CA MET A 237 2.66 3.32 27.93
C MET A 237 3.82 4.07 28.58
N MET A 238 4.33 5.14 27.95
CA MET A 238 5.38 5.98 28.53
C MET A 238 4.92 6.64 29.84
N CYS A 239 3.68 7.11 29.92
CA CYS A 239 3.12 7.70 31.14
C CYS A 239 2.84 6.65 32.22
N ALA A 240 2.41 5.44 31.85
CA ALA A 240 2.02 4.38 32.78
C ALA A 240 3.21 3.57 33.32
N GLU A 241 4.20 3.27 32.46
CA GLU A 241 5.30 2.33 32.74
C GLU A 241 6.69 2.97 32.58
N GLY A 242 6.76 4.22 32.13
CA GLY A 242 8.00 4.97 31.93
C GLY A 242 8.58 4.85 30.51
N LEU A 243 9.47 5.78 30.18
CA LEU A 243 10.08 5.88 28.84
C LEU A 243 10.88 4.64 28.44
N SER A 244 11.62 4.04 29.39
CA SER A 244 12.46 2.86 29.08
C SER A 244 11.60 1.66 28.66
N ALA A 245 10.50 1.41 29.37
CA ALA A 245 9.58 0.31 29.05
C ALA A 245 8.92 0.51 27.69
N ALA A 246 8.42 1.72 27.40
CA ALA A 246 7.85 2.06 26.10
C ALA A 246 8.88 1.93 24.97
N ALA A 247 10.10 2.42 25.16
CA ALA A 247 11.17 2.33 24.17
C ALA A 247 11.56 0.88 23.88
N GLU A 248 11.66 0.03 24.90
CA GLU A 248 11.94 -1.40 24.73
C GLU A 248 10.82 -2.10 23.95
N PHE A 249 9.56 -1.86 24.33
CA PHE A 249 8.39 -2.49 23.72
C PHE A 249 8.23 -2.13 22.23
N TYR A 250 8.43 -0.85 21.88
CA TYR A 250 8.24 -0.37 20.51
C TYR A 250 9.51 -0.41 19.64
N ARG A 251 10.68 -0.78 20.20
CA ARG A 251 11.94 -0.92 19.47
C ARG A 251 11.82 -1.80 18.21
N PRO A 252 11.11 -2.95 18.21
CA PRO A 252 11.00 -3.79 17.02
C PRO A 252 10.30 -3.06 15.86
N LEU A 253 9.35 -2.15 16.14
CA LEU A 253 8.64 -1.39 15.12
C LEU A 253 9.53 -0.38 14.39
N MET A 254 10.61 0.10 15.02
CA MET A 254 11.56 0.99 14.34
C MET A 254 12.21 0.30 13.13
N ARG A 255 12.42 -1.02 13.20
CA ARG A 255 12.95 -1.83 12.08
C ARG A 255 11.98 -1.92 10.90
N ILE A 256 10.70 -1.62 11.13
CA ILE A 256 9.63 -1.58 10.12
C ILE A 256 9.47 -0.14 9.60
N PHE A 257 9.36 0.83 10.51
CA PHE A 257 9.10 2.23 10.13
C PHE A 257 10.26 2.88 9.40
N THR A 258 11.51 2.60 9.76
CA THR A 258 12.67 3.22 9.11
C THR A 258 12.72 2.93 7.60
N PRO A 259 12.70 1.67 7.11
CA PRO A 259 12.73 1.41 5.67
C PRO A 259 11.49 2.00 4.96
N ILE A 260 10.30 1.88 5.56
CA ILE A 260 9.07 2.45 4.98
C ILE A 260 9.16 3.98 4.87
N ALA A 261 9.64 4.68 5.90
CA ALA A 261 9.77 6.13 5.87
C ALA A 261 10.77 6.59 4.81
N ILE A 262 11.92 5.92 4.70
CA ILE A 262 12.92 6.19 3.65
C ILE A 262 12.33 5.94 2.27
N GLY A 263 11.69 4.78 2.07
CA GLY A 263 11.05 4.43 0.80
C GLY A 263 9.95 5.43 0.41
N ALA A 264 9.12 5.86 1.37
CA ALA A 264 8.07 6.84 1.13
C ALA A 264 8.65 8.21 0.73
N ALA A 265 9.74 8.63 1.36
CA ALA A 265 10.44 9.87 1.02
C ALA A 265 11.04 9.81 -0.40
N ILE A 266 11.69 8.70 -0.75
CA ILE A 266 12.24 8.45 -2.09
C ILE A 266 11.12 8.46 -3.15
N TYR A 267 10.02 7.75 -2.90
CA TYR A 267 8.84 7.72 -3.75
C TYR A 267 8.21 9.11 -3.95
N ALA A 268 8.04 9.87 -2.86
CA ALA A 268 7.49 11.22 -2.93
C ALA A 268 8.40 12.17 -3.73
N ALA A 269 9.72 12.02 -3.59
CA ALA A 269 10.71 12.80 -4.33
C ALA A 269 10.86 12.36 -5.80
N ARG A 270 10.34 11.17 -6.18
CA ARG A 270 10.59 10.54 -7.49
C ARG A 270 12.09 10.46 -7.80
N PHE A 271 12.89 10.17 -6.78
CA PHE A 271 14.33 10.02 -6.92
C PHE A 271 14.67 8.53 -7.02
N PRO A 272 15.60 8.11 -7.90
CA PRO A 272 16.51 8.93 -8.72
C PRO A 272 15.96 9.36 -10.10
N GLU A 273 14.82 8.83 -10.56
CA GLU A 273 14.37 9.00 -11.95
C GLU A 273 14.08 10.45 -12.34
N SER A 274 13.69 11.31 -11.39
CA SER A 274 13.48 12.74 -11.65
C SER A 274 14.75 13.48 -12.08
N GLN A 275 15.93 12.99 -11.70
CA GLN A 275 17.22 13.61 -12.05
C GLN A 275 17.80 13.05 -13.34
N LEU A 276 17.52 11.79 -13.66
CA LEU A 276 18.00 11.11 -14.85
C LEU A 276 16.83 10.39 -15.55
N PRO A 277 15.96 11.14 -16.28
CA PRO A 277 14.86 10.54 -17.02
C PRO A 277 15.33 9.46 -18.00
N GLY A 278 14.62 8.34 -18.08
CA GLY A 278 14.96 7.22 -18.97
C GLY A 278 15.98 6.21 -18.42
N TRP A 279 16.82 6.59 -17.45
CA TRP A 279 17.84 5.69 -16.90
C TRP A 279 17.27 4.60 -16.00
N PHE A 280 16.13 4.88 -15.38
CA PHE A 280 15.50 4.01 -14.38
C PHE A 280 14.16 3.46 -14.86
N ASP A 281 14.00 3.30 -16.18
CA ASP A 281 12.73 2.90 -16.79
C ASP A 281 12.28 1.50 -16.35
N TYR A 282 13.21 0.58 -16.15
CA TYR A 282 12.90 -0.82 -15.82
C TYR A 282 13.24 -1.23 -14.38
N LEU A 283 14.23 -0.57 -13.77
CA LEU A 283 14.77 -0.96 -12.49
C LEU A 283 15.41 0.23 -11.77
N GLY A 284 15.34 0.24 -10.43
CA GLY A 284 16.00 1.22 -9.57
C GLY A 284 15.28 2.56 -9.46
N GLY A 285 14.11 2.71 -10.08
CA GLY A 285 13.27 3.90 -9.91
C GLY A 285 12.65 3.97 -8.52
N SER A 286 12.15 5.14 -8.14
CA SER A 286 11.60 5.41 -6.81
C SER A 286 10.49 4.43 -6.39
N HIS A 287 9.63 4.03 -7.35
CA HIS A 287 8.55 3.07 -7.11
C HIS A 287 9.07 1.65 -6.86
N ASN A 288 10.16 1.26 -7.55
CA ASN A 288 10.84 -0.01 -7.28
C ASN A 288 11.41 -0.02 -5.85
N LEU A 289 12.07 1.06 -5.46
CA LEU A 289 12.65 1.22 -4.13
C LEU A 289 11.58 1.24 -3.03
N TRP A 290 10.41 1.83 -3.32
CA TRP A 290 9.24 1.76 -2.45
C TRP A 290 8.76 0.32 -2.24
N HIS A 291 8.64 -0.48 -3.30
CA HIS A 291 8.25 -1.89 -3.20
C HIS A 291 9.24 -2.69 -2.33
N VAL A 292 10.55 -2.46 -2.51
CA VAL A 292 11.57 -3.09 -1.68
C VAL A 292 11.43 -2.69 -0.22
N ALA A 293 11.22 -1.40 0.07
CA ALA A 293 11.01 -0.91 1.44
C ALA A 293 9.78 -1.53 2.11
N VAL A 294 8.66 -1.63 1.39
CA VAL A 294 7.44 -2.29 1.86
C VAL A 294 7.70 -3.77 2.14
N LEU A 295 8.37 -4.48 1.24
CA LEU A 295 8.70 -5.89 1.42
C LEU A 295 9.60 -6.12 2.64
N ILE A 296 10.63 -5.28 2.83
CA ILE A 296 11.46 -5.32 4.05
C ILE A 296 10.60 -5.09 5.28
N GLY A 297 9.70 -4.09 5.26
CA GLY A 297 8.76 -3.82 6.35
C GLY A 297 7.88 -5.03 6.68
N VAL A 298 7.32 -5.69 5.67
CA VAL A 298 6.52 -6.91 5.81
C VAL A 298 7.33 -8.03 6.47
N LEU A 299 8.52 -8.33 5.92
CA LEU A 299 9.37 -9.41 6.42
C LEU A 299 9.86 -9.15 7.86
N ARG A 300 10.19 -7.90 8.18
CA ARG A 300 10.58 -7.51 9.55
C ARG A 300 9.40 -7.51 10.52
N GLY A 301 8.19 -7.26 10.03
CA GLY A 301 6.98 -7.25 10.85
C GLY A 301 6.66 -8.59 11.49
N PHE A 302 6.95 -9.70 10.82
CA PHE A 302 6.78 -11.03 11.44
C PHE A 302 7.64 -11.21 12.70
N GLY A 303 8.93 -10.86 12.61
CA GLY A 303 9.84 -10.92 13.75
C GLY A 303 9.46 -9.92 14.84
N ALA A 304 9.04 -8.72 14.45
CA ALA A 304 8.59 -7.70 15.39
C ALA A 304 7.36 -8.15 16.20
N ILE A 305 6.36 -8.76 15.55
CA ILE A 305 5.18 -9.27 16.25
C ILE A 305 5.55 -10.36 17.24
N ALA A 306 6.42 -11.31 16.85
CA ALA A 306 6.89 -12.35 17.75
C ALA A 306 7.64 -11.77 18.97
N GLU A 307 8.55 -10.80 18.74
CA GLU A 307 9.25 -10.09 19.82
C GLU A 307 8.29 -9.36 20.76
N MET A 308 7.30 -8.66 20.21
CA MET A 308 6.31 -7.90 20.99
C MET A 308 5.40 -8.82 21.82
N TYR A 309 5.00 -9.97 21.27
CA TYR A 309 4.22 -10.97 22.01
C TYR A 309 5.04 -11.59 23.13
N ALA A 310 6.31 -11.92 22.87
CA ALA A 310 7.21 -12.43 23.90
C ALA A 310 7.46 -11.41 25.03
N LEU A 311 7.45 -10.10 24.73
CA LEU A 311 7.49 -9.05 25.74
C LEU A 311 6.15 -8.91 26.48
N ALA A 312 5.03 -9.00 25.77
CA ALA A 312 3.68 -8.95 26.36
C ALA A 312 3.45 -10.09 27.35
N TRP A 313 3.84 -11.32 27.01
CA TRP A 313 3.73 -12.49 27.88
C TRP A 313 4.65 -12.42 29.11
N ARG A 314 5.81 -11.76 28.98
CA ARG A 314 6.71 -11.52 30.13
C ARG A 314 6.16 -10.46 31.09
N ARG A 315 5.33 -9.55 30.59
CA ARG A 315 4.66 -8.51 31.38
C ARG A 315 3.32 -8.97 31.98
N SER A 316 2.87 -10.21 31.69
CA SER A 316 1.59 -10.77 32.11
C SER A 316 1.67 -11.80 33.22
#